data_AF-A0A924KIL3-F1
#
_entry.id   AF-A0A924KIL3-F1
#
_cell.length_a   1.000
_cell.length_b   1.000
_cell.length_c   1.000
_cell.angle_alpha   90.00
_cell.angle_beta   90.00
_cell.angle_gamma   90.00
#
_symmetry.space_group_name_H-M   'P 1'
#
loop_
_entity.id
_entity.type
_entity.pdbx_description
1 polymer ?
#
loop_
_entity_poly.entity_id
_entity_poly.type
_entity_poly.pdbx_seq_one_letter_code
_entity_poly.pdbx_strand_id
1 'polypeptide(L)'
;VFSNEAFVLTAVMLTANAIAYLGKSLDSGNNHFSVLILIAVFIYGGLAYLFKSRLIWVFTLLSFGAWFGTETGYLSKWSWYFMGLNYPLRFVLFGLALTALSFLLKGKKKFDHFFTTTYISGMVYLFLSLWLLSIFGNYGILEDWYAVKQISLFYWAIVSALCCVFSIFIGLKYHDEIAREFGITFLFINLYTRYFEYFWDSWHKALFFSILAISFWLIGRKAEKIWHVEFMKK
;
A
#
# COMPACT_ATOMS: atom_id res chain seq x y z
N VAL A 1 4.48 -26.57 12.44
CA VAL A 1 4.66 -25.10 12.40
C VAL A 1 3.48 -24.41 11.69
N PHE A 2 3.09 -24.81 10.46
CA PHE A 2 1.92 -24.25 9.72
C PHE A 2 0.56 -24.32 10.44
N SER A 3 0.37 -25.29 11.34
CA SER A 3 -0.90 -25.47 12.06
C SER A 3 -1.26 -24.27 12.95
N ASN A 4 -0.29 -23.65 13.63
CA ASN A 4 -0.57 -22.52 14.53
C ASN A 4 -0.99 -21.24 13.78
N GLU A 5 -0.39 -20.96 12.62
CA GLU A 5 -0.73 -19.77 11.83
C GLU A 5 -2.11 -19.90 11.20
N ALA A 6 -2.48 -21.11 10.74
CA ALA A 6 -3.82 -21.40 10.26
C ALA A 6 -4.89 -21.18 11.35
N PHE A 7 -4.65 -21.69 12.57
CA PHE A 7 -5.56 -21.45 13.70
C PHE A 7 -5.69 -19.96 14.04
N VAL A 8 -4.57 -19.22 14.04
CA VAL A 8 -4.59 -17.77 14.29
C VAL A 8 -5.37 -17.05 13.19
N LEU A 9 -5.17 -17.40 11.92
CA LEU A 9 -5.92 -16.82 10.82
C LEU A 9 -7.42 -17.10 10.95
N THR A 10 -7.80 -18.35 11.26
CA THR A 10 -9.20 -18.71 11.50
C THR A 10 -9.79 -17.91 12.66
N ALA A 11 -9.06 -17.75 13.77
CA ALA A 11 -9.51 -16.95 14.91
C ALA A 11 -9.72 -15.47 14.54
N VAL A 12 -8.81 -14.89 13.75
CA VAL A 12 -8.96 -13.53 13.21
C VAL A 12 -10.21 -13.41 12.33
N MET A 13 -10.43 -14.36 11.41
CA MET A 13 -11.61 -14.37 10.54
C MET A 13 -12.93 -14.53 11.33
N LEU A 14 -12.94 -15.37 12.37
CA LEU A 14 -14.10 -15.53 13.25
C LEU A 14 -14.36 -14.24 14.05
N THR A 15 -13.32 -13.57 14.51
CA THR A 15 -13.42 -12.27 15.20
C THR A 15 -13.99 -11.21 14.27
N ALA A 16 -13.56 -11.15 13.00
CA ALA A 16 -14.11 -10.24 12.00
C ALA A 16 -15.61 -10.48 11.80
N ASN A 17 -16.02 -11.74 11.65
CA ASN A 17 -17.43 -12.11 11.52
C ASN A 17 -18.24 -11.73 12.77
N ALA A 18 -17.72 -11.99 13.96
CA ALA A 18 -18.39 -11.62 15.21
C ALA A 18 -18.63 -10.11 15.29
N ILE A 19 -17.63 -9.30 14.92
CA ILE A 19 -17.77 -7.83 14.89
C ILE A 19 -18.79 -7.39 13.84
N ALA A 20 -18.81 -8.01 12.66
CA ALA A 20 -19.77 -7.70 11.61
C ALA A 20 -21.22 -8.01 12.02
N TYR A 21 -21.47 -9.19 12.61
CA TYR A 21 -22.79 -9.56 13.10
C TYR A 21 -23.22 -8.73 14.31
N LEU A 22 -22.30 -8.41 15.22
CA LEU A 22 -22.55 -7.48 16.32
C LEU A 22 -22.93 -6.11 15.79
N GLY A 23 -22.21 -5.62 14.77
CA GLY A 23 -22.55 -4.37 14.07
C GLY A 23 -23.95 -4.37 13.48
N LYS A 24 -24.33 -5.46 12.81
CA LYS A 24 -25.69 -5.62 12.26
C LYS A 24 -26.76 -5.67 13.35
N SER A 25 -26.46 -6.23 14.52
CA SER A 25 -27.40 -6.32 15.65
C SER A 25 -27.58 -4.98 16.39
N LEU A 26 -26.54 -4.16 16.42
CA LEU A 26 -26.56 -2.83 17.05
C LEU A 26 -26.96 -1.71 16.09
N ASP A 27 -27.23 -2.04 14.82
CA ASP A 27 -27.55 -1.06 13.79
C ASP A 27 -28.79 -0.27 14.20
N SER A 28 -28.55 0.99 14.58
CA SER A 28 -29.58 1.94 15.01
C SER A 28 -30.13 2.75 13.83
N GLY A 29 -29.84 2.33 12.59
CA GLY A 29 -30.28 2.99 11.34
C GLY A 29 -29.38 4.15 10.89
N ASN A 30 -28.29 4.44 11.60
CA ASN A 30 -27.40 5.56 11.29
C ASN A 30 -26.24 5.18 10.36
N ASN A 31 -26.15 3.93 9.88
CA ASN A 31 -25.18 3.43 8.90
C ASN A 31 -23.69 3.78 9.16
N HIS A 32 -23.30 4.18 10.38
CA HIS A 32 -21.93 4.59 10.74
C HIS A 32 -21.08 3.39 11.20
N PHE A 33 -20.66 2.57 10.24
CA PHE A 33 -19.90 1.33 10.51
C PHE A 33 -18.44 1.57 10.92
N SER A 34 -17.93 2.80 10.79
CA SER A 34 -16.55 3.16 11.11
C SER A 34 -16.15 2.80 12.56
N VAL A 35 -17.05 3.02 13.53
CA VAL A 35 -16.80 2.71 14.95
C VAL A 35 -16.53 1.22 15.16
N LEU A 36 -17.24 0.35 14.43
CA LEU A 36 -17.05 -1.10 14.52
C LEU A 36 -15.68 -1.53 13.98
N ILE A 37 -15.24 -0.90 12.89
CA ILE A 37 -13.90 -1.16 12.33
C ILE A 37 -12.83 -0.67 13.32
N LEU A 38 -13.04 0.47 13.97
CA LEU A 38 -12.13 0.96 15.01
C LEU A 38 -12.05 0.01 16.22
N ILE A 39 -13.18 -0.55 16.65
CA ILE A 39 -13.20 -1.59 17.69
C ILE A 39 -12.38 -2.81 17.25
N ALA A 40 -12.48 -3.23 15.98
CA ALA A 40 -11.66 -4.31 15.43
C ALA A 40 -10.16 -4.01 15.51
N VAL A 41 -9.74 -2.77 15.25
CA VAL A 41 -8.33 -2.35 15.39
C VAL A 41 -7.83 -2.56 16.82
N PHE A 42 -8.62 -2.18 17.82
CA PHE A 42 -8.21 -2.37 19.23
C PHE A 42 -8.20 -3.83 19.64
N ILE A 43 -9.17 -4.63 19.21
CA ILE A 43 -9.22 -6.08 19.49
C ILE A 43 -8.01 -6.77 18.86
N TYR A 44 -7.75 -6.57 17.56
CA TYR A 44 -6.59 -7.16 16.90
C TYR A 44 -5.27 -6.62 17.47
N GLY A 45 -5.18 -5.33 17.78
CA GLY A 45 -4.00 -4.75 18.41
C GLY A 45 -3.67 -5.38 19.76
N GLY A 46 -4.68 -5.57 20.61
CA GLY A 46 -4.54 -6.25 21.90
C GLY A 46 -4.13 -7.71 21.75
N LEU A 47 -4.80 -8.47 20.87
CA LEU A 47 -4.47 -9.87 20.61
C LEU A 47 -3.06 -10.02 20.02
N ALA A 48 -2.70 -9.19 19.04
CA ALA A 48 -1.38 -9.18 18.44
C ALA A 48 -0.29 -8.94 19.49
N TYR A 49 -0.51 -7.99 20.41
CA TYR A 49 0.42 -7.70 21.49
C TYR A 49 0.55 -8.86 22.48
N LEU A 50 -0.57 -9.48 22.89
CA LEU A 50 -0.59 -10.61 23.84
C LEU A 50 0.07 -11.86 23.26
N PHE A 51 -0.27 -12.22 22.02
CA PHE A 51 0.25 -13.40 21.34
C PHE A 51 1.59 -13.16 20.65
N LYS A 52 2.10 -11.92 20.65
CA LYS A 52 3.29 -11.49 19.90
C LYS A 52 3.24 -11.97 18.44
N SER A 53 2.08 -11.82 17.80
CA SER A 53 1.83 -12.35 16.46
C SER A 53 1.89 -11.24 15.42
N ARG A 54 2.89 -11.32 14.52
CA ARG A 54 3.01 -10.43 13.36
C ARG A 54 1.82 -10.56 12.41
N LEU A 55 1.23 -11.75 12.29
CA LEU A 55 0.07 -11.99 11.43
C LEU A 55 -1.14 -11.20 11.92
N ILE A 56 -1.47 -11.30 13.22
CA ILE A 56 -2.58 -10.52 13.79
C ILE A 56 -2.30 -9.02 13.67
N TRP A 57 -1.04 -8.61 13.85
CA TRP A 57 -0.66 -7.21 13.68
C TRP A 57 -0.89 -6.69 12.24
N VAL A 58 -0.66 -7.51 11.21
CA VAL A 58 -1.03 -7.15 9.83
C VAL A 58 -2.52 -6.86 9.73
N PHE A 59 -3.38 -7.70 10.33
CA PHE A 59 -4.83 -7.44 10.33
C PHE A 59 -5.20 -6.18 11.13
N THR A 60 -4.51 -5.89 12.24
CA THR A 60 -4.67 -4.61 12.95
C THR A 60 -4.42 -3.43 12.02
N LEU A 61 -3.30 -3.45 11.27
CA LEU A 61 -2.93 -2.37 10.35
C LEU A 61 -3.87 -2.28 9.14
N LEU A 62 -4.32 -3.42 8.62
CA LEU A 62 -5.34 -3.47 7.55
C LEU A 62 -6.67 -2.88 8.01
N SER A 63 -7.15 -3.28 9.19
CA SER A 63 -8.35 -2.71 9.80
C SER A 63 -8.18 -1.23 10.11
N PHE A 64 -6.97 -0.78 10.47
CA PHE A 64 -6.71 0.64 10.74
C PHE A 64 -6.76 1.47 9.46
N GLY A 65 -6.20 0.97 8.35
CA GLY A 65 -6.36 1.58 7.04
C GLY A 65 -7.82 1.58 6.56
N ALA A 66 -8.55 0.48 6.78
CA ALA A 66 -9.98 0.40 6.45
C ALA A 66 -10.80 1.43 7.25
N TRP A 67 -10.55 1.53 8.56
CA TRP A 67 -11.18 2.53 9.42
C TRP A 67 -10.90 3.95 8.91
N PHE A 68 -9.64 4.29 8.63
CA PHE A 68 -9.27 5.60 8.11
C PHE A 68 -9.98 5.93 6.79
N GLY A 69 -10.04 4.95 5.87
CA GLY A 69 -10.78 5.09 4.62
C GLY A 69 -12.27 5.35 4.85
N THR A 70 -12.91 4.55 5.70
CA THR A 70 -14.34 4.71 6.00
C THR A 70 -14.65 6.00 6.75
N GLU A 71 -13.85 6.36 7.76
CA GLU A 71 -14.07 7.56 8.58
C GLU A 71 -13.96 8.82 7.74
N THR A 72 -12.90 8.94 6.93
CA THR A 72 -12.76 10.08 6.02
C THR A 72 -13.86 10.11 4.96
N GLY A 73 -14.43 8.97 4.58
CA GLY A 73 -15.62 8.87 3.74
C GLY A 73 -16.88 9.37 4.45
N TYR A 74 -17.13 8.97 5.69
CA TYR A 74 -18.28 9.46 6.47
C TYR A 74 -18.20 10.96 6.73
N LEU A 75 -17.02 11.46 7.11
CA LEU A 75 -16.81 12.89 7.37
C LEU A 75 -16.98 13.73 6.09
N SER A 76 -16.67 13.16 4.91
CA SER A 76 -16.97 13.79 3.63
C SER A 76 -18.40 13.57 3.14
N LYS A 77 -19.27 12.90 3.91
CA LYS A 77 -20.63 12.46 3.50
C LYS A 77 -20.61 11.63 2.22
N TRP A 78 -19.62 10.75 2.11
CA TRP A 78 -19.31 9.94 0.92
C TRP A 78 -18.96 10.76 -0.32
N SER A 79 -18.63 12.04 -0.15
CA SER A 79 -18.00 12.82 -1.21
C SER A 79 -16.61 12.26 -1.53
N TRP A 80 -16.28 12.29 -2.81
CA TRP A 80 -14.99 11.87 -3.34
C TRP A 80 -13.81 12.67 -2.75
N TYR A 81 -14.08 13.86 -2.21
CA TYR A 81 -13.07 14.72 -1.58
C TYR A 81 -13.33 14.91 -0.08
N PHE A 82 -12.26 14.83 0.70
CA PHE A 82 -12.22 15.20 2.11
C PHE A 82 -11.12 16.22 2.28
N MET A 83 -11.46 17.44 2.70
CA MET A 83 -10.53 18.57 2.73
C MET A 83 -9.84 18.83 1.36
N GLY A 84 -10.55 18.57 0.26
CA GLY A 84 -9.99 18.70 -1.10
C GLY A 84 -9.08 17.54 -1.54
N LEU A 85 -8.91 16.50 -0.71
CA LEU A 85 -8.09 15.32 -1.00
C LEU A 85 -8.97 14.15 -1.44
N ASN A 86 -8.66 13.57 -2.59
CA ASN A 86 -9.26 12.30 -3.00
C ASN A 86 -8.67 11.11 -2.20
N TYR A 87 -9.26 9.91 -2.36
CA TYR A 87 -8.84 8.73 -1.61
C TYR A 87 -7.35 8.40 -1.73
N PRO A 88 -6.74 8.30 -2.94
CA PRO A 88 -5.31 8.09 -3.07
C PRO A 88 -4.48 9.10 -2.27
N LEU A 89 -4.80 10.39 -2.36
CA LEU A 89 -4.03 11.43 -1.66
C LEU A 89 -4.16 11.34 -0.14
N ARG A 90 -5.35 10.99 0.40
CA ARG A 90 -5.53 10.71 1.83
C ARG A 90 -4.65 9.55 2.29
N PHE A 91 -4.57 8.48 1.48
CA PHE A 91 -3.76 7.31 1.82
C PHE A 91 -2.26 7.52 1.63
N VAL A 92 -1.81 8.50 0.81
CA VAL A 92 -0.41 8.96 0.82
C VAL A 92 -0.04 9.52 2.19
N LEU A 93 -0.88 10.40 2.75
CA LEU A 93 -0.65 10.97 4.09
C LEU A 93 -0.69 9.89 5.17
N PHE A 94 -1.65 8.98 5.09
CA PHE A 94 -1.75 7.84 6.00
C PHE A 94 -0.53 6.92 5.93
N GLY A 95 -0.08 6.55 4.73
CA GLY A 95 1.11 5.72 4.52
C GLY A 95 2.39 6.39 5.02
N LEU A 96 2.55 7.70 4.78
CA LEU A 96 3.65 8.49 5.35
C LEU A 96 3.62 8.48 6.88
N ALA A 97 2.45 8.74 7.48
CA ALA A 97 2.28 8.76 8.93
C ALA A 97 2.58 7.39 9.54
N LEU A 98 2.11 6.30 8.92
CA LEU A 98 2.34 4.94 9.39
C LEU A 98 3.82 4.54 9.27
N THR A 99 4.47 4.94 8.18
CA THR A 99 5.92 4.74 7.97
C THR A 99 6.74 5.54 8.99
N ALA A 100 6.39 6.80 9.24
CA ALA A 100 7.05 7.59 10.28
C ALA A 100 6.84 6.97 11.68
N LEU A 101 5.61 6.50 11.95
CA LEU A 101 5.27 5.84 13.20
C LEU A 101 6.10 4.56 13.42
N SER A 102 6.37 3.76 12.37
CA SER A 102 7.24 2.59 12.53
C SER A 102 8.63 3.00 13.04
N PHE A 103 9.22 4.07 12.52
CA PHE A 103 10.52 4.55 13.01
C PHE A 103 10.45 5.14 14.43
N LEU A 104 9.33 5.76 14.84
CA LEU A 104 9.13 6.21 16.22
C LEU A 104 8.95 5.06 17.22
N LEU A 105 8.49 3.89 16.74
CA LEU A 105 8.37 2.68 17.53
C LEU A 105 9.68 1.87 17.58
N LYS A 106 10.60 2.11 16.64
CA LYS A 106 11.92 1.47 16.58
C LYS A 106 12.71 1.74 17.87
N GLY A 107 13.26 0.70 18.48
CA GLY A 107 14.03 0.81 19.72
C GLY A 107 13.20 0.76 21.01
N LYS A 108 11.86 0.78 20.93
CA LYS A 108 11.01 0.47 22.09
C LYS A 108 10.90 -1.04 22.23
N LYS A 109 11.51 -1.63 23.27
CA LYS A 109 11.55 -3.09 23.53
C LYS A 109 10.21 -3.82 23.36
N LYS A 110 9.08 -3.15 23.64
CA LYS A 110 7.73 -3.71 23.53
C LYS A 110 7.19 -3.77 22.09
N PHE A 111 7.64 -2.89 21.21
CA PHE A 111 7.12 -2.73 19.84
C PHE A 111 8.14 -3.08 18.75
N ASP A 112 9.39 -3.35 19.14
CA ASP A 112 10.46 -3.72 18.21
C ASP A 112 10.10 -4.96 17.37
N HIS A 113 9.37 -5.91 17.98
CA HIS A 113 8.85 -7.09 17.28
C HIS A 113 7.91 -6.76 16.09
N PHE A 114 7.21 -5.62 16.16
CA PHE A 114 6.24 -5.18 15.15
C PHE A 114 6.82 -4.14 14.19
N PHE A 115 8.07 -3.71 14.40
CA PHE A 115 8.71 -2.66 13.60
C PHE A 115 8.66 -2.99 12.10
N THR A 116 9.21 -4.14 11.70
CA THR A 116 9.31 -4.54 10.29
C THR A 116 7.93 -4.64 9.65
N THR A 117 6.96 -5.25 10.33
CA THR A 117 5.58 -5.37 9.82
C THR A 117 4.93 -4.01 9.63
N THR A 118 5.06 -3.12 10.61
CA THR A 118 4.50 -1.75 10.53
C THR A 118 5.16 -0.95 9.42
N TYR A 119 6.47 -1.09 9.27
CA TYR A 119 7.24 -0.41 8.24
C TYR A 119 6.82 -0.85 6.83
N ILE A 120 6.77 -2.17 6.59
CA ILE A 120 6.32 -2.73 5.30
C ILE A 120 4.88 -2.29 5.01
N SER A 121 3.96 -2.39 5.97
CA SER A 121 2.58 -1.94 5.77
C SER A 121 2.48 -0.44 5.44
N GLY A 122 3.25 0.41 6.13
CA GLY A 122 3.32 1.84 5.83
C GLY A 122 3.81 2.11 4.40
N MET A 123 4.87 1.41 3.98
CA MET A 123 5.42 1.51 2.63
C MET A 123 4.44 1.02 1.57
N VAL A 124 3.72 -0.08 1.82
CA VAL A 124 2.64 -0.57 0.94
C VAL A 124 1.56 0.49 0.75
N TYR A 125 1.03 1.05 1.85
CA TYR A 125 0.02 2.12 1.77
C TYR A 125 0.55 3.33 1.02
N LEU A 126 1.78 3.78 1.33
CA LEU A 126 2.37 4.95 0.72
C LEU A 126 2.55 4.78 -0.80
N PHE A 127 3.24 3.73 -1.21
CA PHE A 127 3.63 3.54 -2.60
C PHE A 127 2.46 3.11 -3.50
N LEU A 128 1.54 2.26 -3.01
CA LEU A 128 0.31 1.97 -3.75
C LEU A 128 -0.50 3.24 -3.97
N SER A 129 -0.60 4.10 -2.95
CA SER A 129 -1.37 5.34 -3.05
C SER A 129 -0.71 6.34 -3.99
N LEU A 130 0.62 6.47 -3.96
CA LEU A 130 1.36 7.30 -4.92
C LEU A 130 1.21 6.79 -6.36
N TRP A 131 1.20 5.47 -6.55
CA TRP A 131 0.97 4.88 -7.86
C TRP A 131 -0.45 5.14 -8.36
N LEU A 132 -1.49 4.89 -7.54
CA LEU A 132 -2.87 5.20 -7.90
C LEU A 132 -3.06 6.70 -8.17
N LEU A 133 -2.44 7.55 -7.35
CA LEU A 133 -2.45 9.01 -7.54
C LEU A 133 -1.78 9.42 -8.86
N SER A 134 -0.76 8.70 -9.32
CA SER A 134 -0.15 8.95 -10.64
C SER A 134 -1.05 8.60 -11.82
N ILE A 135 -2.00 7.66 -11.64
CA ILE A 135 -2.97 7.25 -12.66
C ILE A 135 -4.20 8.16 -12.63
N PHE A 136 -4.74 8.43 -11.44
CA PHE A 136 -6.02 9.11 -11.27
C PHE A 136 -5.89 10.60 -10.95
N GLY A 137 -4.72 11.08 -10.55
CA GLY A 137 -4.52 12.44 -10.05
C GLY A 137 -5.39 12.72 -8.83
N ASN A 138 -5.64 14.01 -8.54
CA ASN A 138 -6.59 14.43 -7.52
C ASN A 138 -7.98 14.70 -8.12
N TYR A 139 -8.47 13.78 -8.96
CA TYR A 139 -9.83 13.80 -9.48
C TYR A 139 -10.70 12.85 -8.65
N GLY A 140 -11.95 13.25 -8.41
CA GLY A 140 -12.89 12.56 -7.54
C GLY A 140 -13.88 11.69 -8.31
N ILE A 141 -14.26 12.09 -9.52
CA ILE A 141 -15.28 11.42 -10.34
C ILE A 141 -14.61 10.81 -11.58
N LEU A 142 -15.02 9.59 -11.94
CA LEU A 142 -14.47 8.86 -13.09
C LEU A 142 -14.75 9.59 -14.41
N GLU A 143 -15.88 10.27 -14.52
CA GLU A 143 -16.29 11.08 -15.68
C GLU A 143 -15.35 12.28 -15.90
N ASP A 144 -14.98 12.97 -14.82
CA ASP A 144 -13.99 14.06 -14.87
C ASP A 144 -12.62 13.54 -15.30
N TRP A 145 -12.25 12.34 -14.84
CA TRP A 145 -10.99 11.70 -15.24
C TRP A 145 -10.96 11.37 -16.73
N TYR A 146 -12.04 10.83 -17.30
CA TYR A 146 -12.13 10.56 -18.75
C TYR A 146 -12.06 11.82 -19.62
N ALA A 147 -12.54 12.96 -19.11
CA ALA A 147 -12.53 14.22 -19.84
C ALA A 147 -11.16 14.91 -19.85
N VAL A 148 -10.24 14.50 -18.97
CA VAL A 148 -8.94 15.13 -18.78
C VAL A 148 -7.87 14.44 -19.64
N LYS A 149 -7.09 15.23 -20.39
CA LYS A 149 -5.94 14.71 -21.15
C LYS A 149 -4.91 14.12 -20.19
N GLN A 150 -4.47 12.89 -20.44
CA GLN A 150 -3.48 12.15 -19.64
C GLN A 150 -2.15 12.91 -19.37
N ILE A 151 -1.83 13.92 -20.19
CA ILE A 151 -0.68 14.80 -20.00
C ILE A 151 -0.79 15.67 -18.74
N SER A 152 -1.99 16.07 -18.31
CA SER A 152 -2.15 16.88 -17.08
C SER A 152 -1.81 16.10 -15.82
N LEU A 153 -1.91 14.77 -15.87
CA LEU A 153 -1.59 13.84 -14.80
C LEU A 153 -0.08 13.56 -14.69
N PHE A 154 0.70 14.02 -15.66
CA PHE A 154 2.15 13.79 -15.71
C PHE A 154 2.89 14.32 -14.48
N TYR A 155 2.41 15.42 -13.88
CA TYR A 155 2.99 15.95 -12.65
C TYR A 155 2.89 14.95 -11.48
N TRP A 156 1.77 14.25 -11.34
CA TRP A 156 1.61 13.22 -10.29
C TRP A 156 2.51 12.01 -10.53
N ALA A 157 2.76 11.66 -11.79
CA ALA A 157 3.75 10.64 -12.14
C ALA A 157 5.17 11.07 -11.75
N ILE A 158 5.56 12.33 -12.00
CA ILE A 158 6.85 12.87 -11.56
C ILE A 158 6.97 12.81 -10.04
N VAL A 159 5.94 13.25 -9.30
CA VAL A 159 5.94 13.21 -7.82
C VAL A 159 6.15 11.77 -7.34
N SER A 160 5.40 10.81 -7.88
CA SER A 160 5.55 9.39 -7.54
C SER A 160 6.96 8.87 -7.86
N ALA A 161 7.50 9.20 -9.04
CA ALA A 161 8.85 8.80 -9.44
C ALA A 161 9.93 9.41 -8.55
N LEU A 162 9.80 10.69 -8.18
CA LEU A 162 10.71 11.36 -7.24
C LEU A 162 10.68 10.71 -5.86
N CYS A 163 9.50 10.36 -5.35
CA CYS A 163 9.37 9.60 -4.11
C CYS A 163 10.05 8.22 -4.20
N CYS A 164 9.93 7.53 -5.34
CA CYS A 164 10.63 6.27 -5.59
C CYS A 164 12.15 6.46 -5.55
N VAL A 165 12.69 7.42 -6.31
CA VAL A 165 14.13 7.73 -6.35
C VAL A 165 14.64 8.12 -4.97
N PHE A 166 13.90 8.95 -4.24
CA PHE A 166 14.23 9.33 -2.87
C PHE A 166 14.29 8.12 -1.93
N SER A 167 13.34 7.19 -2.03
CA SER A 167 13.35 5.96 -1.23
C SER A 167 14.50 5.03 -1.60
N ILE A 168 14.85 4.93 -2.88
CA ILE A 168 16.06 4.20 -3.32
C ILE A 168 17.30 4.83 -2.71
N PHE A 169 17.40 6.16 -2.77
CA PHE A 169 18.54 6.89 -2.23
C PHE A 169 18.68 6.68 -0.72
N ILE A 170 17.59 6.78 0.05
CA ILE A 170 17.57 6.46 1.49
C ILE A 170 17.96 5.00 1.71
N GLY A 171 17.38 4.07 0.95
CA GLY A 171 17.66 2.64 1.07
C GLY A 171 19.14 2.30 0.84
N LEU A 172 19.77 2.94 -0.13
CA LEU A 172 21.21 2.79 -0.39
C LEU A 172 22.06 3.47 0.68
N LYS A 173 21.70 4.69 1.10
CA LYS A 173 22.47 5.49 2.08
C LYS A 173 22.48 4.85 3.48
N TYR A 174 21.38 4.24 3.89
CA TYR A 174 21.22 3.66 5.24
C TYR A 174 21.22 2.13 5.26
N HIS A 175 21.55 1.48 4.13
CA HIS A 175 21.46 0.02 3.97
C HIS A 175 20.07 -0.54 4.36
N ASP A 176 19.01 0.20 4.03
CA ASP A 176 17.62 -0.22 4.25
C ASP A 176 17.10 -0.92 2.98
N GLU A 177 17.02 -2.24 3.05
CA GLU A 177 16.58 -3.09 1.93
C GLU A 177 15.12 -2.85 1.57
N ILE A 178 14.25 -2.62 2.56
CA ILE A 178 12.82 -2.39 2.35
C ILE A 178 12.63 -1.08 1.59
N ALA A 179 13.26 0.02 2.04
CA ALA A 179 13.21 1.30 1.34
C ALA A 179 13.67 1.21 -0.12
N ARG A 180 14.77 0.47 -0.33
CA ARG A 180 15.38 0.27 -1.65
C ARG A 180 14.48 -0.54 -2.57
N GLU A 181 13.99 -1.68 -2.12
CA GLU A 181 13.19 -2.61 -2.91
C GLU A 181 11.83 -2.03 -3.28
N PHE A 182 11.15 -1.35 -2.35
CA PHE A 182 9.91 -0.63 -2.65
C PHE A 182 10.15 0.46 -3.68
N GLY A 183 11.19 1.28 -3.49
CA GLY A 183 11.53 2.34 -4.44
C GLY A 183 11.82 1.81 -5.85
N ILE A 184 12.62 0.74 -5.98
CA ILE A 184 12.92 0.12 -7.28
C ILE A 184 11.65 -0.47 -7.91
N THR A 185 10.87 -1.23 -7.14
CA THR A 185 9.67 -1.93 -7.63
C THR A 185 8.63 -0.94 -8.13
N PHE A 186 8.32 0.08 -7.33
CA PHE A 186 7.32 1.09 -7.70
C PHE A 186 7.80 2.04 -8.79
N LEU A 187 9.12 2.27 -8.92
CA LEU A 187 9.66 3.00 -10.07
C LEU A 187 9.40 2.23 -11.37
N PHE A 188 9.62 0.91 -11.38
CA PHE A 188 9.30 0.07 -12.54
C PHE A 188 7.80 0.03 -12.81
N ILE A 189 6.97 -0.16 -11.78
CA ILE A 189 5.51 -0.13 -11.93
C ILE A 189 5.07 1.20 -12.54
N ASN A 190 5.60 2.34 -12.06
CA ASN A 190 5.27 3.66 -12.60
C ASN A 190 5.70 3.80 -14.06
N LEU A 191 6.94 3.40 -14.39
CA LEU A 191 7.46 3.44 -15.76
C LEU A 191 6.63 2.60 -16.73
N TYR A 192 6.28 1.37 -16.35
CA TYR A 192 5.43 0.50 -17.16
C TYR A 192 4.01 1.03 -17.26
N THR A 193 3.46 1.58 -16.18
CA THR A 193 2.15 2.26 -16.23
C THR A 193 2.16 3.36 -17.30
N ARG A 194 3.19 4.22 -17.31
CA ARG A 194 3.33 5.28 -18.33
C ARG A 194 3.56 4.72 -19.73
N TYR A 195 4.31 3.61 -19.85
CA TYR A 195 4.53 2.94 -21.11
C TYR A 195 3.20 2.49 -21.75
N PHE A 196 2.33 1.86 -20.97
CA PHE A 196 1.00 1.49 -21.45
C PHE A 196 0.15 2.73 -21.76
N GLU A 197 0.11 3.72 -20.89
CA GLU A 197 -0.72 4.91 -21.10
C GLU A 197 -0.39 5.72 -22.34
N TYR A 198 0.89 5.88 -22.70
CA TYR A 198 1.28 6.71 -23.83
C TYR A 198 1.41 5.93 -25.15
N PHE A 199 1.84 4.67 -25.08
CA PHE A 199 2.17 3.90 -26.29
C PHE A 199 1.11 2.88 -26.69
N TRP A 200 0.11 2.58 -25.83
CA TRP A 200 -0.90 1.57 -26.16
C TRP A 200 -1.65 1.89 -27.46
N ASP A 201 -2.21 3.09 -27.61
CA ASP A 201 -2.99 3.44 -28.81
C ASP A 201 -2.13 4.04 -29.93
N SER A 202 -0.99 4.63 -29.58
CA SER A 202 -0.15 5.38 -30.52
C SER A 202 0.78 4.50 -31.37
N TRP A 203 1.18 3.33 -30.87
CA TRP A 203 2.21 2.49 -31.50
C TRP A 203 1.67 1.25 -32.20
N HIS A 204 2.40 0.77 -33.21
CA HIS A 204 2.14 -0.52 -33.81
C HIS A 204 2.30 -1.64 -32.77
N LYS A 205 1.27 -2.48 -32.60
CA LYS A 205 1.21 -3.50 -31.53
C LYS A 205 2.42 -4.44 -31.53
N ALA A 206 2.92 -4.83 -32.71
CA ALA A 206 4.13 -5.64 -32.82
C ALA A 206 5.37 -4.96 -32.21
N LEU A 207 5.58 -3.66 -32.46
CA LEU A 207 6.70 -2.90 -31.87
C LEU A 207 6.51 -2.74 -30.36
N PHE A 208 5.28 -2.43 -29.92
CA PHE A 208 4.93 -2.32 -28.52
C PHE A 208 5.30 -3.59 -27.74
N PHE A 209 4.80 -4.76 -28.17
CA PHE A 209 5.11 -6.01 -27.48
C PHE A 209 6.56 -6.45 -27.63
N SER A 210 7.25 -6.10 -28.73
CA SER A 210 8.67 -6.41 -28.90
C SER A 210 9.54 -5.67 -27.89
N ILE A 211 9.29 -4.36 -27.68
CA ILE A 211 10.03 -3.59 -26.67
C ILE A 211 9.74 -4.11 -25.26
N LEU A 212 8.47 -4.40 -24.96
CA LEU A 212 8.08 -4.96 -23.67
C LEU A 212 8.75 -6.32 -23.39
N ALA A 213 8.83 -7.19 -24.41
CA ALA A 213 9.51 -8.47 -24.29
C ALA A 213 11.02 -8.30 -24.07
N ILE A 214 11.65 -7.39 -24.82
CA ILE A 214 13.09 -7.09 -24.66
C ILE A 214 13.37 -6.52 -23.27
N SER A 215 12.52 -5.61 -22.75
CA SER A 215 12.72 -5.02 -21.43
C SER A 215 12.65 -6.07 -20.32
N PHE A 216 11.64 -6.96 -20.34
CA PHE A 216 11.54 -8.05 -19.37
C PHE A 216 12.67 -9.05 -19.50
N TRP A 217 13.09 -9.40 -20.72
CA TRP A 217 14.23 -10.28 -20.93
C TRP A 217 15.53 -9.71 -20.36
N LEU A 218 15.80 -8.42 -20.57
CA LEU A 218 17.00 -7.76 -20.01
C LEU A 218 16.99 -7.70 -18.49
N ILE A 219 15.82 -7.42 -17.87
CA ILE A 219 15.68 -7.41 -16.42
C ILE A 219 15.85 -8.82 -15.85
N GLY A 220 15.19 -9.81 -16.45
CA GLY A 220 15.28 -11.22 -16.04
C GLY A 220 16.70 -11.76 -16.11
N ARG A 221 17.41 -11.51 -17.22
CA ARG A 221 18.81 -11.94 -17.39
C ARG A 221 19.75 -11.32 -16.34
N LYS A 222 19.52 -10.06 -15.96
CA LYS A 222 20.30 -9.41 -14.90
C LYS A 222 19.99 -10.00 -13.53
N ALA A 223 18.72 -10.28 -13.24
CA ALA A 223 18.31 -10.92 -12.00
C ALA A 223 18.91 -12.34 -11.85
N GLU A 224 18.87 -13.15 -12.91
CA GLU A 224 19.50 -14.49 -12.94
C GLU A 224 21.00 -14.42 -12.68
N LYS A 225 21.71 -13.45 -13.27
CA LYS A 225 23.15 -13.30 -13.05
C LYS A 225 23.48 -13.00 -11.60
N ILE A 226 22.69 -12.17 -10.93
CA ILE A 226 22.86 -11.87 -9.50
C ILE A 226 22.63 -13.13 -8.67
N TRP A 227 21.57 -13.87 -8.98
CA TRP A 227 21.21 -15.10 -8.27
C TRP A 227 22.28 -16.19 -8.38
N HIS A 228 22.85 -16.40 -9.57
CA HIS A 228 23.94 -17.36 -9.77
C HIS A 228 25.23 -16.98 -9.01
N VAL A 229 25.56 -15.69 -8.91
CA VAL A 229 26.74 -15.22 -8.16
C VAL A 229 26.57 -15.44 -6.66
N GLU A 230 25.35 -15.30 -6.15
CA GLU A 230 25.04 -15.55 -4.74
C GLU A 230 25.06 -17.04 -4.40
N PHE A 231 24.61 -17.90 -5.33
CA PHE A 231 24.67 -19.36 -5.18
C PHE A 231 26.11 -19.88 -5.15
N MET A 232 27.05 -19.27 -5.89
CA MET A 232 28.47 -19.65 -5.91
C MET A 232 29.26 -19.18 -4.68
N LYS A 233 28.65 -18.38 -3.80
CA LYS A 233 29.25 -17.93 -2.52
C LYS A 233 28.83 -18.77 -1.31
N LYS A 234 27.91 -19.73 -1.49
CA LYS A 234 27.57 -20.75 -0.50
C LYS A 234 28.40 -22.01 -0.75
#